data_AF-A0A8S3S3B8-F1
#
_entry.id   AF-A0A8S3S3B8-F1
#
_cell.length_a   1.000
_cell.length_b   1.000
_cell.length_c   1.000
_cell.angle_alpha   90.00
_cell.angle_beta   90.00
_cell.angle_gamma   90.00
#
_symmetry.space_group_name_H-M   'P 1'
#
loop_
_entity.id
_entity.type
_entity.pdbx_description
1 polymer ?
#
loop_
_entity_poly.entity_id
_entity_poly.type
_entity_poly.pdbx_seq_one_letter_code
_entity_poly.pdbx_strand_id
1 'polypeptide(L)'
;MGFDFTDKQVKNRWHYLQNKYKKIIDDNNTSGNGRKTWDFYDEMDGLLGDKPNIKPTCILETNISDEEDDKLDDSINSVDGKDEKEPEKEDKSSRKRKYTTSVDKVDNLFKQFWEEKRKTDEEKEKKRETRELEKEEKKEKRHQEKQELLKAFIGILNKNKDN
;
A
#
# COMPACT_ATOMS: atom_id res chain seq x y z
N MET A 1 -14.49 38.77 12.55
CA MET A 1 -13.83 38.97 11.26
C MET A 1 -13.67 37.59 10.64
N GLY A 2 -14.50 37.26 9.65
CA GLY A 2 -14.40 35.98 8.94
C GLY A 2 -13.38 36.13 7.81
N PHE A 3 -12.51 35.14 7.65
CA PHE A 3 -11.66 35.07 6.48
C PHE A 3 -12.35 34.20 5.43
N ASP A 4 -12.67 34.78 4.27
CA ASP A 4 -13.25 34.05 3.15
C ASP A 4 -12.13 33.39 2.34
N PHE A 5 -11.77 32.17 2.72
CA PHE A 5 -10.84 31.36 1.93
C PHE A 5 -11.60 30.42 1.01
N THR A 6 -11.14 30.34 -0.24
CA THR A 6 -11.57 29.29 -1.16
C THR A 6 -10.94 27.96 -0.74
N ASP A 7 -11.65 26.84 -0.91
CA ASP A 7 -11.14 25.48 -0.62
C ASP A 7 -9.74 25.23 -1.17
N LYS A 8 -9.47 25.72 -2.39
CA LYS A 8 -8.16 25.60 -3.04
C LYS A 8 -7.05 26.30 -2.26
N GLN A 9 -7.32 27.48 -1.70
CA GLN A 9 -6.34 28.24 -0.93
C GLN A 9 -5.98 27.51 0.37
N VAL A 10 -6.99 26.97 1.06
CA VAL A 10 -6.80 26.19 2.29
C VAL A 10 -6.01 24.91 1.99
N LYS A 11 -6.40 24.15 0.96
CA LYS A 11 -5.67 22.93 0.55
C LYS A 11 -4.22 23.22 0.20
N ASN A 12 -3.97 24.25 -0.61
CA ASN A 12 -2.61 24.62 -0.99
C ASN A 12 -1.77 25.04 0.21
N ARG A 13 -2.34 25.81 1.14
CA ARG A 13 -1.65 26.22 2.37
C ARG A 13 -1.31 25.01 3.23
N TRP A 14 -2.24 24.07 3.38
CA TRP A 14 -2.00 22.82 4.09
C TRP A 14 -0.88 21.99 3.47
N HIS A 15 -0.89 21.80 2.14
CA HIS A 15 0.18 21.08 1.44
C HIS A 15 1.54 21.74 1.59
N TYR A 16 1.59 23.08 1.52
CA TYR A 16 2.82 23.82 1.81
C TYR A 16 3.32 23.53 3.23
N LEU A 17 2.42 23.56 4.22
CA LEU A 17 2.77 23.30 5.60
C LEU A 17 3.35 21.90 5.77
N GLN A 18 2.68 20.89 5.22
CA GLN A 18 3.14 19.50 5.26
C GLN A 18 4.51 19.30 4.61
N ASN A 19 4.73 19.86 3.42
CA ASN A 19 5.97 19.68 2.69
C ASN A 19 7.16 20.34 3.39
N LYS A 20 6.97 21.54 3.94
CA LYS A 20 8.05 22.22 4.66
C LYS A 20 8.35 21.54 5.99
N TYR A 21 7.34 21.01 6.69
CA TYR A 21 7.57 20.16 7.87
C TYR A 21 8.39 18.90 7.51
N LYS A 22 8.02 18.17 6.45
CA LYS A 22 8.79 17.02 5.96
C LYS A 22 10.26 17.37 5.69
N LYS A 23 10.50 18.49 4.99
CA LYS A 23 11.86 18.95 4.66
C LYS A 23 12.68 19.26 5.92
N ILE A 24 12.07 19.92 6.91
CA ILE A 24 12.75 20.23 8.18
C ILE A 24 13.09 18.94 8.94
N ILE A 25 12.19 17.97 8.99
CA ILE A 25 12.44 16.68 9.65
C ILE A 25 13.58 15.92 8.96
N ASP A 26 13.59 15.88 7.63
CA ASP A 26 14.65 15.23 6.84
C ASP A 26 16.02 15.91 7.06
N ASP A 27 16.05 17.24 7.02
CA ASP A 27 17.23 18.05 7.33
C ASP A 27 17.76 17.77 8.75
N ASN A 28 16.85 17.62 9.72
CA ASN A 28 17.18 17.38 11.13
C ASN A 28 17.60 15.92 11.42
N ASN A 29 17.18 14.98 10.59
CA ASN A 29 17.57 13.56 10.66
C ASN A 29 18.91 13.30 9.96
N THR A 30 19.40 14.25 9.17
CA THR A 30 20.69 14.15 8.48
C THR A 30 21.84 14.53 9.42
N SER A 31 22.78 13.60 9.60
CA SER A 31 23.97 13.81 10.44
C SER A 31 24.83 14.97 9.91
N GLY A 32 25.40 15.76 10.81
CA GLY A 32 26.25 16.91 10.48
C GLY A 32 25.49 18.21 10.20
N ASN A 33 24.16 18.18 10.14
CA ASN A 33 23.34 19.38 9.98
C ASN A 33 22.93 19.97 11.34
N GLY A 34 22.79 21.30 11.39
CA GLY A 34 22.22 21.98 12.56
C GLY A 34 20.71 21.78 12.63
N ARG A 35 20.14 21.73 13.85
CA ARG A 35 18.68 21.62 14.01
C ARG A 35 17.98 22.87 13.50
N LYS A 36 17.04 22.70 12.57
CA LYS A 36 16.18 23.75 12.00
C LYS A 36 14.79 23.66 12.60
N THR A 37 14.17 24.81 12.85
CA THR A 37 12.78 24.95 13.29
C THR A 37 12.11 26.11 12.52
N TRP A 38 10.78 26.22 12.62
CA TRP A 38 9.98 27.33 12.08
C TRP A 38 8.79 27.62 13.00
N ASP A 39 8.08 28.70 12.73
CA ASP A 39 6.97 29.20 13.57
C ASP A 39 5.84 28.17 13.81
N PHE A 40 5.62 27.24 12.87
CA PHE A 40 4.58 26.22 12.97
C PHE A 40 5.16 24.82 13.27
N TYR A 41 6.36 24.72 13.83
CA TYR A 41 7.04 23.42 14.00
C TYR A 41 6.26 22.56 14.97
N ASP A 42 6.07 23.07 16.19
CA ASP A 42 5.50 22.33 17.30
C ASP A 42 4.04 21.92 17.01
N GLU A 43 3.28 22.80 16.36
CA GLU A 43 1.91 22.51 15.93
C GLU A 43 1.86 21.38 14.88
N MET A 44 2.76 21.42 13.89
CA MET A 44 2.82 20.41 12.85
C MET A 44 3.37 19.08 13.36
N ASP A 45 4.31 19.13 14.30
CA ASP A 45 4.89 17.97 14.97
C ASP A 45 3.84 17.23 15.80
N GLY A 46 3.04 17.96 16.58
CA GLY A 46 1.91 17.37 17.31
C GLY A 46 0.83 16.74 16.41
N LEU A 47 0.66 17.24 15.18
CA LEU A 47 -0.34 16.74 14.24
C LEU A 47 0.15 15.60 13.33
N LEU A 48 1.45 15.58 13.00
CA LEU A 48 2.01 14.72 11.96
C LEU A 48 3.24 13.90 12.39
N GLY A 49 3.89 14.22 13.51
CA GLY A 49 5.17 13.63 13.90
C GLY A 49 5.15 12.12 14.06
N ASP A 50 4.04 11.58 14.59
CA ASP A 50 3.85 10.13 14.77
C ASP A 50 3.31 9.42 13.53
N LYS A 51 2.97 10.15 12.45
CA LYS A 51 2.37 9.54 11.27
C LYS A 51 3.44 8.79 10.46
N PRO A 52 3.12 7.59 9.93
CA PRO A 52 4.07 6.78 9.16
C PRO A 52 4.52 7.44 7.84
N ASN A 53 3.80 8.46 7.37
CA ASN A 53 4.15 9.26 6.19
C ASN A 53 5.26 10.31 6.48
N ILE A 54 5.55 10.58 7.76
CA ILE A 54 6.65 11.45 8.19
C ILE A 54 7.77 10.60 8.77
N LYS A 55 7.43 9.72 9.71
CA LYS A 55 8.38 8.83 10.38
C LYS A 55 8.11 7.39 9.94
N PRO A 56 8.86 6.86 8.95
CA PRO A 56 8.63 5.50 8.46
C PRO A 56 8.92 4.48 9.57
N THR A 57 8.03 3.50 9.73
CA THR A 57 8.19 2.43 10.74
C THR A 57 9.36 1.50 10.41
N CYS A 58 9.68 1.35 9.13
CA CYS A 58 10.79 0.55 8.64
C CYS A 58 11.35 1.20 7.38
N ILE A 59 12.67 1.26 7.28
CA ILE A 59 13.40 1.68 6.08
C ILE A 59 13.91 0.40 5.43
N LEU A 60 13.49 0.15 4.20
CA LEU A 60 13.99 -0.96 3.38
C LEU A 60 15.04 -0.40 2.43
N GLU A 61 16.27 -0.88 2.56
CA GLU A 61 17.34 -0.55 1.61
C GLU A 61 17.21 -1.42 0.37
N THR A 62 17.01 -0.79 -0.78
CA THR A 62 17.18 -1.45 -2.08
C THR A 62 18.62 -1.26 -2.52
N ASN A 63 19.46 -2.29 -2.35
CA ASN A 63 20.78 -2.35 -2.96
C ASN A 63 20.63 -2.55 -4.46
N ILE A 64 20.46 -1.45 -5.18
CA ILE A 64 20.59 -1.40 -6.64
C ILE A 64 22.03 -0.95 -6.88
N SER A 65 22.87 -1.86 -7.39
CA SER A 65 24.21 -1.51 -7.84
C SER A 65 24.09 -0.69 -9.12
N ASP A 66 23.96 0.61 -8.99
CA ASP A 66 24.01 1.54 -10.12
C ASP A 66 25.49 1.80 -10.47
N GLU A 67 25.99 1.09 -11.48
CA GLU A 67 27.07 1.65 -12.30
C GLU A 67 26.46 2.75 -13.19
N GLU A 68 27.23 3.84 -13.36
CA GLU A 68 26.97 5.06 -14.15
C GLU A 68 26.33 6.26 -13.40
N ASP A 69 27.23 6.98 -12.72
CA ASP A 69 27.48 8.44 -12.75
C ASP A 69 26.30 9.40 -12.92
N ASP A 70 26.03 10.24 -11.90
CA ASP A 70 25.86 11.68 -12.14
C ASP A 70 25.93 12.48 -10.83
N LYS A 71 26.77 13.51 -10.83
CA LYS A 71 27.07 14.38 -9.70
C LYS A 71 25.87 15.25 -9.32
N LEU A 72 25.43 15.16 -8.06
CA LEU A 72 24.49 16.09 -7.45
C LEU A 72 25.25 17.23 -6.76
N ASP A 73 25.29 18.38 -7.43
CA ASP A 73 25.56 19.69 -6.82
C ASP A 73 24.23 20.28 -6.34
N ASP A 74 24.06 20.36 -5.01
CA ASP A 74 22.87 20.93 -4.37
C ASP A 74 23.07 22.43 -4.14
N SER A 75 22.82 23.22 -5.18
CA SER A 75 22.73 24.68 -5.06
C SER A 75 21.27 25.12 -5.20
N ILE A 76 20.55 25.06 -4.08
CA ILE A 76 19.20 25.62 -3.94
C ILE A 76 19.29 27.14 -3.80
N ASN A 77 19.03 27.83 -4.91
CA ASN A 77 18.90 29.28 -4.95
C ASN A 77 17.69 29.77 -4.12
N SER A 78 18.00 30.79 -3.33
CA SER A 78 17.10 31.67 -2.60
C SER A 78 16.16 32.42 -3.53
N VAL A 79 14.92 32.67 -3.09
CA VAL A 79 14.10 33.77 -3.64
C VAL A 79 13.63 34.63 -2.47
N ASP A 80 14.35 35.73 -2.27
CA ASP A 80 13.90 36.90 -1.54
C ASP A 80 13.57 37.99 -2.57
N GLY A 81 12.65 38.90 -2.22
CA GLY A 81 12.12 39.90 -3.13
C GLY A 81 12.88 41.22 -3.07
N LYS A 82 13.22 41.72 -4.27
CA LYS A 82 13.54 43.12 -4.67
C LYS A 82 14.83 43.75 -4.14
N ASP A 83 15.81 43.98 -5.04
CA ASP A 83 16.10 45.32 -5.62
C ASP A 83 17.07 45.20 -6.84
N GLU A 84 17.16 46.25 -7.64
CA GLU A 84 17.61 46.35 -9.06
C GLU A 84 19.05 45.91 -9.46
N LYS A 85 19.18 45.19 -10.59
CA LYS A 85 19.96 45.50 -11.84
C LYS A 85 20.40 44.25 -12.62
N GLU A 86 20.12 44.25 -13.93
CA GLU A 86 20.62 43.33 -14.99
C GLU A 86 22.14 43.50 -15.25
N PRO A 87 22.89 42.53 -15.85
CA PRO A 87 22.58 41.92 -17.16
C PRO A 87 22.88 40.41 -17.40
N GLU A 88 22.15 39.87 -18.39
CA GLU A 88 22.49 38.89 -19.45
C GLU A 88 22.84 37.39 -19.18
N LYS A 89 21.82 36.55 -19.45
CA LYS A 89 21.72 35.31 -20.28
C LYS A 89 22.85 34.26 -20.28
N GLU A 90 22.49 33.04 -19.84
CA GLU A 90 22.57 31.80 -20.65
C GLU A 90 21.47 30.80 -20.22
N ASP A 91 20.49 30.57 -21.11
CA ASP A 91 19.38 29.63 -20.91
C ASP A 91 19.83 28.17 -21.16
N LYS A 92 19.88 27.35 -20.11
CA LYS A 92 19.78 25.89 -20.24
C LYS A 92 18.46 25.42 -19.65
N SER A 93 17.50 25.20 -20.56
CA SER A 93 16.19 24.61 -20.29
C SER A 93 16.34 23.21 -19.67
N SER A 94 16.32 23.13 -18.34
CA SER A 94 16.17 21.87 -17.63
C SER A 94 14.70 21.44 -17.72
N ARG A 95 14.40 20.56 -18.68
CA ARG A 95 13.11 19.87 -18.72
C ARG A 95 12.96 19.08 -17.42
N LYS A 96 12.09 19.56 -16.52
CA LYS A 96 11.55 18.78 -15.41
C LYS A 96 11.02 17.46 -15.97
N ARG A 97 11.70 16.35 -15.68
CA ARG A 97 11.14 15.01 -15.86
C ARG A 97 9.93 14.92 -14.94
N LYS A 98 8.73 15.16 -15.49
CA LYS A 98 7.49 14.77 -14.83
C LYS A 98 7.53 13.25 -14.73
N TYR A 99 7.65 12.71 -13.52
CA TYR A 99 7.32 11.31 -13.31
C TYR A 99 5.81 11.17 -13.47
N THR A 100 5.36 11.06 -14.72
CA THR A 100 4.01 10.59 -15.03
C THR A 100 4.12 9.08 -15.22
N THR A 101 4.37 8.32 -14.16
CA THR A 101 3.77 6.99 -14.17
C THR A 101 2.28 7.26 -14.19
N SER A 102 1.66 7.07 -15.36
CA SER A 102 0.23 7.30 -15.56
C SER A 102 -0.49 6.70 -14.37
N VAL A 103 -1.31 7.49 -13.69
CA VAL A 103 -2.13 6.98 -12.57
C VAL A 103 -2.89 5.74 -13.04
N ASP A 104 -3.27 5.70 -14.32
CA ASP A 104 -3.85 4.54 -15.01
C ASP A 104 -2.99 3.27 -14.95
N LYS A 105 -1.66 3.35 -15.01
CA LYS A 105 -0.78 2.18 -14.90
C LYS A 105 -0.82 1.60 -13.50
N VAL A 106 -0.83 2.47 -12.48
CA VAL A 106 -0.90 2.05 -11.07
C VAL A 106 -2.28 1.47 -10.76
N ASP A 107 -3.34 2.11 -11.26
CA ASP A 107 -4.72 1.62 -11.12
C ASP A 107 -4.93 0.28 -11.84
N ASN A 108 -4.34 0.10 -13.02
CA ASN A 108 -4.40 -1.18 -13.75
C ASN A 108 -3.63 -2.29 -13.02
N LEU A 109 -2.48 -1.99 -12.42
CA LEU A 109 -1.74 -2.93 -11.57
C LEU A 109 -2.57 -3.36 -10.35
N PHE A 110 -3.23 -2.41 -9.68
CA PHE A 110 -4.11 -2.73 -8.55
C PHE A 110 -5.31 -3.58 -8.99
N LYS A 111 -5.97 -3.26 -10.11
CA LYS A 111 -7.08 -4.06 -10.63
C LYS A 111 -6.66 -5.49 -10.94
N GLN A 112 -5.54 -5.68 -11.63
CA GLN A 112 -5.01 -7.00 -11.94
C GLN A 112 -4.74 -7.82 -10.67
N PHE A 113 -4.14 -7.20 -9.65
CA PHE A 113 -3.89 -7.84 -8.37
C PHE A 113 -5.17 -8.29 -7.65
N TRP A 114 -6.20 -7.43 -7.59
CA TRP A 114 -7.47 -7.76 -6.95
C TRP A 114 -8.25 -8.87 -7.68
N GLU A 115 -8.17 -8.91 -9.01
CA GLU A 115 -8.76 -9.99 -9.81
C GLU A 115 -8.07 -11.34 -9.56
N GLU A 116 -6.73 -11.35 -9.50
CA GLU A 116 -5.95 -12.54 -9.20
C GLU A 116 -6.24 -13.06 -7.78
N LYS A 117 -6.39 -12.14 -6.81
CA LYS A 117 -6.82 -12.45 -5.45
C LYS A 117 -8.19 -13.14 -5.43
N ARG A 118 -9.19 -12.58 -6.12
CA ARG A 118 -10.55 -13.16 -6.20
C ARG A 118 -10.55 -14.55 -6.82
N LYS A 119 -9.83 -14.76 -7.93
CA LYS A 119 -9.72 -16.07 -8.58
C LYS A 119 -9.11 -17.11 -7.64
N THR A 120 -8.06 -16.73 -6.92
CA THR A 120 -7.39 -17.62 -5.97
C THR A 120 -8.32 -18.01 -4.81
N ASP A 121 -9.12 -17.06 -4.33
CA ASP A 121 -10.07 -17.32 -3.23
C ASP A 121 -11.26 -18.18 -3.70
N GLU A 122 -11.78 -17.94 -4.91
CA GLU A 122 -12.82 -18.78 -5.54
C GLU A 122 -12.33 -20.22 -5.78
N GLU A 123 -11.07 -20.41 -6.21
CA GLU A 123 -10.51 -21.74 -6.39
C GLU A 123 -10.34 -22.49 -5.06
N LYS A 124 -9.90 -21.79 -4.01
CA LYS A 124 -9.82 -22.36 -2.66
C LYS A 124 -11.19 -22.75 -2.12
N GLU A 125 -12.22 -21.96 -2.39
CA GLU A 125 -13.60 -22.23 -1.97
C GLU A 125 -14.16 -23.46 -2.69
N LYS A 126 -14.06 -23.53 -4.02
CA LYS A 126 -14.45 -24.74 -4.80
C LYS A 126 -13.69 -25.98 -4.34
N LYS A 127 -12.42 -25.85 -3.99
CA LYS A 127 -11.62 -26.95 -3.45
C LYS A 127 -12.09 -27.40 -2.05
N ARG A 128 -12.69 -26.51 -1.26
CA ARG A 128 -13.30 -26.86 0.04
C ARG A 128 -14.63 -27.56 -0.17
N GLU A 129 -15.50 -27.01 -1.02
CA GLU A 129 -16.80 -27.60 -1.35
C GLU A 129 -16.67 -29.02 -1.91
N THR A 130 -15.77 -29.22 -2.87
CA THR A 130 -15.50 -30.57 -3.44
C THR A 130 -15.03 -31.57 -2.39
N ARG A 131 -14.18 -31.15 -1.44
CA ARG A 131 -13.73 -31.99 -0.31
C ARG A 131 -14.86 -32.31 0.67
N GLU A 132 -15.83 -31.43 0.82
CA GLU A 132 -16.99 -31.66 1.69
C GLU A 132 -17.99 -32.63 1.05
N LEU A 133 -18.31 -32.44 -0.22
CA LEU A 133 -19.13 -33.37 -1.00
C LEU A 133 -18.53 -34.79 -1.02
N GLU A 134 -17.22 -34.92 -1.23
CA GLU A 134 -16.54 -36.22 -1.19
C GLU A 134 -16.65 -36.89 0.20
N LYS A 135 -16.60 -36.10 1.29
CA LYS A 135 -16.77 -36.61 2.65
C LYS A 135 -18.21 -37.06 2.91
N GLU A 136 -19.21 -36.36 2.39
CA GLU A 136 -20.62 -36.72 2.49
C GLU A 136 -20.93 -37.98 1.71
N GLU A 137 -20.48 -38.08 0.46
CA GLU A 137 -20.62 -39.29 -0.36
C GLU A 137 -19.99 -40.51 0.33
N LYS A 138 -18.79 -40.35 0.89
CA LYS A 138 -18.14 -41.40 1.68
C LYS A 138 -18.93 -41.78 2.94
N LYS A 139 -19.59 -40.82 3.61
CA LYS A 139 -20.46 -41.10 4.76
C LYS A 139 -21.69 -41.88 4.34
N GLU A 140 -22.29 -41.51 3.21
CA GLU A 140 -23.46 -42.18 2.66
C GLU A 140 -23.15 -43.62 2.24
N LYS A 141 -22.04 -43.85 1.52
CA LYS A 141 -21.59 -45.22 1.17
C LYS A 141 -21.40 -46.11 2.40
N ARG A 142 -20.71 -45.61 3.43
CA ARG A 142 -20.56 -46.34 4.70
C ARG A 142 -21.90 -46.61 5.39
N HIS A 143 -22.88 -45.71 5.26
CA HIS A 143 -24.20 -45.93 5.81
C HIS A 143 -24.95 -47.02 5.04
N GLN A 144 -24.90 -46.97 3.70
CA GLN A 144 -25.51 -47.98 2.83
C GLN A 144 -24.94 -49.38 3.09
N GLU A 145 -23.61 -49.53 3.12
CA GLU A 145 -22.95 -50.81 3.44
C GLU A 145 -23.39 -51.37 4.80
N LYS A 146 -23.51 -50.52 5.84
CA LYS A 146 -24.01 -50.94 7.15
C LYS A 146 -25.46 -51.41 7.10
N GLN A 147 -26.31 -50.72 6.34
CA GLN A 147 -27.71 -51.11 6.16
C GLN A 147 -27.83 -52.45 5.44
N GLU A 148 -26.99 -52.70 4.43
CA GLU A 148 -26.96 -53.99 3.73
C GLU A 148 -26.51 -55.12 4.64
N LEU A 149 -25.47 -54.92 5.45
CA LEU A 149 -25.03 -55.89 6.45
C LEU A 149 -26.13 -56.21 7.47
N LEU A 150 -26.86 -55.20 7.94
CA LEU A 150 -27.97 -55.39 8.88
C LEU A 150 -29.12 -56.18 8.25
N LYS A 151 -29.48 -55.87 6.99
CA LYS A 151 -30.50 -56.62 6.25
C LYS A 151 -30.07 -58.07 6.04
N ALA A 152 -28.81 -58.32 5.67
CA ALA A 152 -28.27 -59.67 5.51
C ALA A 152 -28.31 -60.44 6.84
N PHE A 153 -27.93 -59.80 7.94
CA PHE A 153 -27.98 -60.39 9.29
C PHE A 153 -29.40 -60.77 9.72
N ILE A 154 -30.37 -59.87 9.53
CA ILE A 154 -31.79 -60.14 9.79
C ILE A 154 -32.28 -61.31 8.93
N GLY A 155 -31.86 -61.38 7.65
CA GLY A 155 -32.20 -62.49 6.75
C GLY A 155 -31.69 -63.85 7.26
N ILE A 156 -30.49 -63.90 7.83
CA ILE A 156 -29.93 -65.14 8.43
C ILE A 156 -30.73 -65.52 9.69
N LEU A 157 -31.02 -64.56 10.58
CA LEU A 157 -31.79 -64.82 11.79
C LEU A 157 -33.19 -65.35 11.48
N ASN A 158 -33.85 -64.82 10.44
CA ASN A 158 -35.16 -65.30 10.03
C ASN A 158 -35.09 -66.73 9.45
N LYS A 159 -34.10 -67.03 8.59
CA LYS A 159 -33.92 -68.40 8.06
C LYS A 159 -33.67 -69.46 9.14
N ASN A 160 -32.99 -69.09 10.22
CA ASN A 160 -32.70 -69.99 11.33
C ASN A 160 -33.87 -70.12 12.32
N LYS A 161 -34.93 -69.30 12.18
CA LYS A 161 -36.12 -69.35 13.04
C LYS A 161 -37.21 -70.28 12.50
N ASP A 162 -37.17 -70.55 11.20
CA ASP A 162 -38.12 -71.41 10.48
C ASP A 162 -37.60 -72.85 10.28
N ASN A 163 -36.42 -73.17 10.85
CA ASN A 163 -35.78 -74.49 10.89
C ASN A 163 -35.79 -75.04 12.32
#